data_AF-A0AB39QQJ2-F1
#
_entry.id   AF-A0AB39QQJ2-F1
#
_cell.length_a   1.000
_cell.length_b   1.000
_cell.length_c   1.000
_cell.angle_alpha   90.00
_cell.angle_beta   90.00
_cell.angle_gamma   90.00
#
_symmetry.space_group_name_H-M   'P 1'
#
loop_
_entity.id
_entity.type
_entity.pdbx_description
1 polymer ?
#
loop_
_entity_poly.entity_id
_entity_poly.type
_entity_poly.pdbx_seq_one_letter_code
_entity_poly.pdbx_strand_id
1 'polypeptide(L)'
;MSLHPTLQPYADAWTHSIEAISELVTPLVEGEWNRRTPCPGWSVRDVVSHVIGLDCEMLGDPRPIHALPRDLFHVTNDQQRYMEMQVDVRRHHTAPEMTSELEYVIIRRNRQLRNESRDPGAKVRGPLGSELTLEESMRGHAFNVWVHEQDLRAALGRPGNLDSPGAHIARDVLLGELPAVVAEKSNAPRSSAVVFDVHGPVEFLRTIRIDIQGRGTLETAPALGPAATFILDWETYVRLACGRTTPDAVADRVKAEGDPELTAAVLRNFTVTP
;
A
#
# COMPACT_ATOMS: atom_id res chain seq x y z
N MET A 1 -5.73 -8.15 24.34
CA MET A 1 -6.49 -7.02 23.81
C MET A 1 -5.65 -5.77 24.02
N SER A 2 -5.48 -4.95 22.98
CA SER A 2 -4.73 -3.68 23.06
C SER A 2 -5.35 -2.75 24.11
N LEU A 3 -4.51 -1.94 24.75
CA LEU A 3 -4.94 -0.89 25.67
C LEU A 3 -5.62 0.29 24.94
N HIS A 4 -5.53 0.32 23.60
CA HIS A 4 -6.02 1.40 22.74
C HIS A 4 -6.95 0.84 21.64
N PRO A 5 -8.28 0.91 21.82
CA PRO A 5 -9.24 0.40 20.84
C PRO A 5 -9.08 0.99 19.43
N THR A 6 -8.56 2.21 19.31
CA THR A 6 -8.32 2.89 18.03
C THR A 6 -7.13 2.34 17.24
N LEU A 7 -6.15 1.73 17.91
CA LEU A 7 -4.97 1.12 17.27
C LEU A 7 -5.20 -0.36 16.92
N GLN A 8 -6.17 -1.01 17.58
CA GLN A 8 -6.45 -2.43 17.41
C GLN A 8 -6.76 -2.83 15.96
N PRO A 9 -7.57 -2.08 15.17
CA PRO A 9 -7.83 -2.44 13.78
C PRO A 9 -6.56 -2.54 12.92
N TYR A 10 -5.57 -1.66 13.13
CA TYR A 10 -4.31 -1.71 12.38
C TYR A 10 -3.44 -2.88 12.82
N ALA A 11 -3.44 -3.21 14.11
CA ALA A 11 -2.75 -4.39 14.63
C ALA A 11 -3.36 -5.69 14.06
N ASP A 12 -4.70 -5.78 14.02
CA ASP A 12 -5.42 -6.93 13.46
C ASP A 12 -5.18 -7.05 11.95
N ALA A 13 -5.23 -5.94 11.22
CA ALA A 13 -4.95 -5.90 9.78
C ALA A 13 -3.51 -6.34 9.44
N TRP A 14 -2.52 -5.83 10.19
CA TRP A 14 -1.13 -6.28 10.03
C TRP A 14 -0.99 -7.77 10.37
N THR A 15 -1.58 -8.23 11.49
CA THR A 15 -1.47 -9.63 11.96
C THR A 15 -2.05 -10.60 10.92
N HIS A 16 -3.26 -10.32 10.44
CA HIS A 16 -3.90 -11.13 9.41
C HIS A 16 -3.06 -11.19 8.13
N SER A 17 -2.56 -10.04 7.67
CA SER A 17 -1.81 -9.97 6.40
C SER A 17 -0.45 -10.65 6.51
N ILE A 18 0.27 -10.47 7.63
CA ILE A 18 1.59 -11.08 7.81
C ILE A 18 1.52 -12.60 8.01
N GLU A 19 0.47 -13.09 8.69
CA GLU A 19 0.21 -14.54 8.81
C GLU A 19 -0.11 -15.13 7.43
N ALA A 20 -0.94 -14.46 6.63
CA ALA A 20 -1.22 -14.88 5.26
C ALA A 20 0.04 -14.89 4.37
N ILE A 21 0.93 -13.90 4.51
CA ILE A 21 2.24 -13.91 3.84
C ILE A 21 3.06 -15.13 4.27
N SER A 22 3.16 -15.38 5.58
CA SER A 22 3.90 -16.53 6.12
C SER A 22 3.39 -17.85 5.54
N GLU A 23 2.07 -18.05 5.51
CA GLU A 23 1.42 -19.23 4.92
C GLU A 23 1.68 -19.36 3.42
N LEU A 24 1.71 -18.25 2.68
CA LEU A 24 1.99 -18.24 1.24
C LEU A 24 3.42 -18.67 0.93
N VAL A 25 4.40 -18.22 1.73
CA VAL A 25 5.83 -18.38 1.42
C VAL A 25 6.47 -19.61 2.05
N THR A 26 5.93 -20.12 3.17
CA THR A 26 6.42 -21.33 3.85
C THR A 26 6.55 -22.56 2.94
N PRO A 27 5.57 -22.90 2.06
CA PRO A 27 5.67 -24.09 1.22
C PRO A 27 6.47 -23.90 -0.07
N LEU A 28 6.97 -22.68 -0.34
CA LEU A 28 7.61 -22.37 -1.61
C LEU A 28 8.96 -23.07 -1.74
N VAL A 29 9.22 -23.64 -2.91
CA VAL A 29 10.56 -24.12 -3.27
C VAL A 29 11.46 -22.96 -3.68
N GLU A 30 12.77 -23.12 -3.56
CA GLU A 30 13.77 -22.06 -3.80
C GLU A 30 13.58 -21.29 -5.11
N GLY A 31 13.21 -21.98 -6.20
CA GLY A 31 12.98 -21.34 -7.50
C GLY A 31 11.81 -20.36 -7.53
N GLU A 32 10.79 -20.54 -6.68
CA GLU A 32 9.61 -19.68 -6.64
C GLU A 32 9.88 -18.33 -5.98
N TRP A 33 10.86 -18.26 -5.08
CA TRP A 33 11.30 -17.03 -4.43
C TRP A 33 11.85 -15.99 -5.42
N ASN A 34 12.29 -16.43 -6.60
CA ASN A 34 12.81 -15.57 -7.66
C ASN A 34 11.75 -15.14 -8.70
N ARG A 35 10.47 -15.52 -8.51
CA ARG A 35 9.39 -15.07 -9.41
C ARG A 35 9.23 -13.56 -9.32
N ARG A 36 9.08 -12.90 -10.48
CA ARG A 36 8.80 -11.46 -10.55
C ARG A 36 7.43 -11.17 -9.96
N THR A 37 7.33 -10.06 -9.24
CA THR A 37 6.06 -9.56 -8.70
C THR A 37 5.58 -8.36 -9.51
N PRO A 38 4.34 -7.90 -9.27
CA PRO A 38 3.87 -6.62 -9.80
C PRO A 38 4.68 -5.40 -9.33
N CYS A 39 5.45 -5.51 -8.23
CA CYS A 39 6.39 -4.46 -7.82
C CYS A 39 7.57 -4.38 -8.81
N PRO A 40 7.81 -3.22 -9.45
CA PRO A 40 8.90 -3.08 -10.41
C PRO A 40 10.26 -3.44 -9.81
N GLY A 41 10.95 -4.40 -10.42
CA GLY A 41 12.29 -4.83 -10.01
C GLY A 41 12.32 -5.81 -8.84
N TRP A 42 11.18 -6.14 -8.23
CA TRP A 42 11.13 -7.02 -7.05
C TRP A 42 10.60 -8.42 -7.37
N SER A 43 11.34 -9.40 -6.87
CA SER A 43 10.95 -10.81 -6.77
C SER A 43 10.10 -11.08 -5.52
N VAL A 44 9.56 -12.30 -5.40
CA VAL A 44 8.90 -12.78 -4.18
C VAL A 44 9.81 -12.58 -2.96
N ARG A 45 11.10 -12.91 -3.07
CA ARG A 45 12.09 -12.69 -2.01
C ARG A 45 12.17 -11.22 -1.63
N ASP A 46 12.27 -10.34 -2.61
CA ASP A 46 12.41 -8.90 -2.38
C ASP A 46 11.20 -8.31 -1.63
N VAL A 47 9.98 -8.75 -1.97
CA VAL A 47 8.77 -8.32 -1.25
C VAL A 47 8.79 -8.79 0.20
N VAL A 48 9.17 -10.05 0.46
CA VAL A 48 9.30 -10.56 1.84
C VAL A 48 10.40 -9.82 2.59
N SER A 49 11.54 -9.55 1.95
CA SER A 49 12.65 -8.79 2.53
C SER A 49 12.25 -7.37 2.92
N HIS A 50 11.43 -6.70 2.09
CA HIS A 50 10.89 -5.38 2.39
C HIS A 50 10.00 -5.41 3.63
N VAL A 51 9.08 -6.37 3.71
CA VAL A 51 8.16 -6.53 4.86
C VAL A 51 8.95 -6.78 6.15
N ILE A 52 9.91 -7.72 6.13
CA ILE A 52 10.82 -7.97 7.26
C ILE A 52 11.56 -6.69 7.65
N GLY A 53 12.13 -5.99 6.67
CA GLY A 53 12.92 -4.78 6.89
C GLY A 53 12.14 -3.66 7.56
N LEU A 54 10.89 -3.42 7.14
CA LEU A 54 10.02 -2.43 7.77
C LEU A 54 9.65 -2.83 9.20
N ASP A 55 9.32 -4.11 9.43
CA ASP A 55 8.99 -4.58 10.79
C ASP A 55 10.20 -4.50 11.73
N CYS A 56 11.41 -4.82 11.26
CA CYS A 56 12.65 -4.59 12.00
C CYS A 56 12.84 -3.11 12.36
N GLU A 57 12.60 -2.19 11.42
CA GLU A 57 12.70 -0.75 11.69
C GLU A 57 11.67 -0.29 12.73
N MET A 58 10.43 -0.79 12.67
CA MET A 58 9.41 -0.51 13.68
C MET A 58 9.72 -1.10 15.06
N LEU A 59 10.48 -2.20 15.11
CA LEU A 59 11.03 -2.76 16.34
C LEU A 59 12.18 -1.91 16.91
N GLY A 60 12.70 -0.96 16.15
CA GLY A 60 13.85 -0.14 16.52
C GLY A 60 15.20 -0.82 16.23
N ASP A 61 15.21 -1.88 15.41
CA ASP A 61 16.45 -2.53 15.01
C ASP A 61 17.29 -1.57 14.14
N PRO A 62 18.62 -1.64 14.24
CA PRO A 62 19.48 -0.84 13.38
C PRO A 62 19.28 -1.24 11.91
N ARG A 63 19.21 -0.25 11.03
CA ARG A 63 19.20 -0.51 9.59
C ARG A 63 20.53 -1.13 9.14
N PRO A 64 20.53 -2.02 8.13
CA PRO A 64 21.74 -2.60 7.58
C PRO A 64 22.73 -1.53 7.12
N ILE A 65 24.02 -1.78 7.34
CA ILE A 65 25.09 -1.00 6.71
C ILE A 65 25.41 -1.72 5.39
N HIS A 66 24.77 -1.28 4.31
CA HIS A 66 24.83 -1.96 3.02
C HIS A 66 24.92 -0.98 1.85
N ALA A 67 25.79 -1.27 0.89
CA ALA A 67 25.96 -0.45 -0.31
C ALA A 67 25.19 -1.08 -1.47
N LEU A 68 24.23 -0.34 -2.02
CA LEU A 68 23.43 -0.83 -3.15
C LEU A 68 24.25 -0.92 -4.44
N PRO A 69 24.02 -1.96 -5.26
CA PRO A 69 24.51 -2.03 -6.63
C PRO A 69 24.11 -0.80 -7.46
N ARG A 70 24.95 -0.43 -8.44
CA ARG A 70 24.72 0.76 -9.28
C ARG A 70 23.75 0.53 -10.43
N ASP A 71 23.45 -0.73 -10.74
CA ASP A 71 22.67 -1.21 -11.87
C ASP A 71 21.21 -1.52 -11.52
N LEU A 72 20.74 -1.08 -10.35
CA LEU A 72 19.33 -1.14 -9.96
C LEU A 72 18.52 -0.03 -10.65
N PHE A 73 18.17 -0.22 -11.91
CA PHE A 73 17.49 0.78 -12.74
C PHE A 73 16.09 1.18 -12.25
N HIS A 74 15.44 0.35 -11.44
CA HIS A 74 14.15 0.67 -10.82
C HIS A 74 14.28 1.63 -9.63
N VAL A 75 15.50 1.85 -9.11
CA VAL A 75 15.76 2.79 -8.01
C VAL A 75 16.09 4.16 -8.59
N THR A 76 15.09 5.03 -8.63
CA THR A 76 15.16 6.34 -9.31
C THR A 76 15.18 7.54 -8.36
N ASN A 77 14.88 7.32 -7.07
CA ASN A 77 14.82 8.37 -6.06
C ASN A 77 15.31 7.89 -4.69
N ASP A 78 15.47 8.83 -3.75
CA ASP A 78 16.01 8.55 -2.41
C ASP A 78 15.08 7.69 -1.55
N GLN A 79 13.77 7.76 -1.75
CA GLN A 79 12.81 6.92 -1.05
C GLN A 79 12.92 5.46 -1.50
N GLN A 80 13.03 5.21 -2.81
CA GLN A 80 13.27 3.88 -3.35
C GLN A 80 14.64 3.34 -2.90
N ARG A 81 15.68 4.20 -2.89
CA ARG A 81 17.01 3.84 -2.36
C ARG A 81 16.94 3.46 -0.88
N TYR A 82 16.15 4.18 -0.09
CA TYR A 82 15.91 3.87 1.31
C TYR A 82 15.25 2.49 1.45
N MET A 83 14.19 2.19 0.71
CA MET A 83 13.54 0.88 0.81
C MET A 83 14.43 -0.26 0.31
N GLU A 84 15.10 -0.07 -0.83
CA GLU A 84 15.91 -1.09 -1.49
C GLU A 84 17.06 -1.60 -0.60
N MET A 85 17.61 -0.79 0.30
CA MET A 85 18.70 -1.23 1.19
C MET A 85 18.31 -2.43 2.08
N GLN A 86 17.08 -2.45 2.59
CA GLN A 86 16.57 -3.55 3.42
C GLN A 86 16.20 -4.78 2.56
N VAL A 87 15.96 -4.57 1.27
CA VAL A 87 15.65 -5.62 0.30
C VAL A 87 16.93 -6.31 -0.17
N ASP A 88 17.87 -5.53 -0.71
CA ASP A 88 19.07 -6.03 -1.37
C ASP A 88 19.95 -6.85 -0.43
N VAL A 89 20.04 -6.45 0.85
CA VAL A 89 20.82 -7.18 1.86
C VAL A 89 20.35 -8.62 2.03
N ARG A 90 19.10 -8.96 1.70
CA ARG A 90 18.52 -10.30 1.86
C ARG A 90 18.45 -11.10 0.55
N ARG A 91 18.88 -10.55 -0.59
CA ARG A 91 18.86 -11.25 -1.88
C ARG A 91 19.71 -12.52 -1.92
N HIS A 92 20.70 -12.61 -1.05
CA HIS A 92 21.59 -13.77 -0.94
C HIS A 92 21.08 -14.84 0.05
N HIS A 93 20.01 -14.55 0.80
CA HIS A 93 19.43 -15.52 1.73
C HIS A 93 18.70 -16.63 0.96
N THR A 94 18.73 -17.84 1.50
CA THR A 94 17.96 -19.00 1.05
C THR A 94 16.50 -18.94 1.51
N ALA A 95 15.62 -19.76 0.93
CA ALA A 95 14.23 -19.84 1.39
C ALA A 95 14.09 -20.13 2.90
N PRO A 96 14.81 -21.11 3.49
CA PRO A 96 14.72 -21.35 4.93
C PRO A 96 15.15 -20.15 5.78
N GLU A 97 16.24 -19.48 5.42
CA GLU A 97 16.71 -18.27 6.12
C GLU A 97 15.65 -17.16 6.08
N MET A 98 15.03 -16.94 4.93
CA MET A 98 13.95 -15.96 4.78
C MET A 98 12.73 -16.30 5.65
N THR A 99 12.28 -17.57 5.65
CA THR A 99 11.13 -17.98 6.45
C THR A 99 11.41 -17.92 7.95
N SER A 100 12.61 -18.32 8.39
CA SER A 100 12.99 -18.26 9.80
C SER A 100 13.12 -16.82 10.30
N GLU A 101 13.68 -15.92 9.49
CA GLU A 101 13.75 -14.49 9.83
C GLU A 101 12.34 -13.87 9.90
N LEU A 102 11.48 -14.17 8.92
CA LEU A 102 10.08 -13.71 8.91
C LEU A 102 9.34 -14.18 10.17
N GLU A 103 9.40 -15.47 10.51
CA GLU A 103 8.76 -16.03 11.70
C GLU A 103 9.24 -15.33 12.99
N TYR A 104 10.56 -15.13 13.10
CA TYR A 104 11.15 -14.45 14.25
C TYR A 104 10.64 -13.02 14.39
N VAL A 105 10.57 -12.27 13.28
CA VAL A 105 10.07 -10.89 13.26
C VAL A 105 8.58 -10.82 13.58
N ILE A 106 7.77 -11.74 13.05
CA ILE A 106 6.34 -11.86 13.36
C ILE A 106 6.13 -12.01 14.88
N ILE A 107 6.88 -12.90 15.53
CA ILE A 107 6.78 -13.13 16.98
C ILE A 107 7.09 -11.84 17.75
N ARG A 108 8.17 -11.14 17.38
CA ARG A 108 8.60 -9.89 18.03
C ARG A 108 7.58 -8.77 17.85
N ARG A 109 7.09 -8.57 16.63
CA ARG A 109 6.08 -7.54 16.32
C ARG A 109 4.75 -7.81 17.00
N ASN A 110 4.28 -9.04 16.99
CA ASN A 110 3.09 -9.44 17.73
C ASN A 110 3.22 -9.13 19.23
N ARG A 111 4.40 -9.40 19.82
CA ARG A 111 4.67 -9.02 21.22
C ARG A 111 4.68 -7.51 21.41
N GLN A 112 5.26 -6.74 20.48
CA GLN A 112 5.27 -5.28 20.54
C GLN A 112 3.85 -4.71 20.48
N LEU A 113 3.04 -5.15 19.51
CA LEU A 113 1.65 -4.69 19.35
C LEU A 113 0.77 -5.04 20.55
N ARG A 114 0.88 -6.25 21.11
CA ARG A 114 0.13 -6.63 22.32
C ARG A 114 0.47 -5.80 23.55
N ASN A 115 1.71 -5.31 23.63
CA ASN A 115 2.20 -4.53 24.77
C ASN A 115 2.25 -3.03 24.47
N GLU A 116 1.63 -2.57 23.37
CA GLU A 116 1.62 -1.16 23.03
C GLU A 116 0.78 -0.38 24.05
N SER A 117 1.45 0.50 24.79
CA SER A 117 0.85 1.31 25.84
C SER A 117 0.86 2.80 25.51
N ARG A 118 1.59 3.22 24.47
CA ARG A 118 1.68 4.63 24.07
C ARG A 118 0.36 5.10 23.46
N ASP A 119 0.05 6.37 23.67
CA ASP A 119 -1.12 7.03 23.09
C ASP A 119 -1.05 7.02 21.54
N PRO A 120 -2.18 6.92 20.82
CA PRO A 120 -2.20 6.98 19.35
C PRO A 120 -1.50 8.23 18.76
N GLY A 121 -1.54 9.36 19.46
CA GLY A 121 -0.88 10.60 19.06
C GLY A 121 0.62 10.68 19.38
N ALA A 122 1.18 9.68 20.07
CA ALA A 122 2.60 9.66 20.42
C ALA A 122 3.47 9.73 19.15
N LYS A 123 4.52 10.55 19.20
CA LYS A 123 5.42 10.71 18.06
C LYS A 123 6.39 9.54 17.95
N VAL A 124 6.52 9.01 16.73
CA VAL A 124 7.43 7.94 16.37
C VAL A 124 8.22 8.33 15.11
N ARG A 125 9.43 7.79 14.99
CA ARG A 125 10.26 8.00 13.81
C ARG A 125 9.73 7.14 12.66
N GLY A 126 9.49 7.77 11.52
CA GLY A 126 9.12 7.12 10.26
C GLY A 126 10.29 7.03 9.27
N PRO A 127 10.02 6.49 8.07
CA PRO A 127 10.99 6.40 6.98
C PRO A 127 11.65 7.73 6.67
N LEU A 128 12.92 7.68 6.24
CA LEU A 128 13.74 8.87 5.97
C LEU A 128 13.88 9.86 7.14
N GLY A 129 13.60 9.41 8.38
CA GLY A 129 13.65 10.27 9.56
C GLY A 129 12.48 11.23 9.71
N SER A 130 11.38 10.99 8.99
CA SER A 130 10.10 11.67 9.23
C SER A 130 9.60 11.43 10.66
N GLU A 131 8.71 12.31 11.13
CA GLU A 131 7.98 12.12 12.39
C GLU A 131 6.51 11.89 12.10
N LEU A 132 5.98 10.76 12.59
CA LEU A 132 4.59 10.36 12.46
C LEU A 132 3.97 10.22 13.85
N THR A 133 2.64 10.32 13.93
CA THR A 133 1.93 9.75 15.08
C THR A 133 2.01 8.23 15.02
N LEU A 134 1.89 7.57 16.18
CA LEU A 134 1.82 6.12 16.27
C LEU A 134 0.66 5.56 15.42
N GLU A 135 -0.49 6.25 15.42
CA GLU A 135 -1.63 5.87 14.59
C GLU A 135 -1.31 5.90 13.09
N GLU A 136 -0.71 6.99 12.59
CA GLU A 136 -0.29 7.10 11.19
C GLU A 136 0.72 6.02 10.82
N SER A 137 1.69 5.76 11.69
CA SER A 137 2.70 4.72 11.48
C SER A 137 2.07 3.33 11.39
N MET A 138 1.17 2.98 12.32
CA MET A 138 0.49 1.67 12.31
C MET A 138 -0.46 1.51 11.12
N ARG A 139 -1.22 2.56 10.78
CA ARG A 139 -2.13 2.58 9.63
C ARG A 139 -1.36 2.38 8.32
N GLY A 140 -0.29 3.15 8.11
CA GLY A 140 0.53 3.06 6.91
C GLY A 140 1.24 1.71 6.78
N HIS A 141 1.69 1.13 7.89
CA HIS A 141 2.32 -0.19 7.89
C HIS A 141 1.33 -1.32 7.60
N ALA A 142 0.14 -1.29 8.21
CA ALA A 142 -0.91 -2.27 7.92
C ALA A 142 -1.33 -2.24 6.44
N PHE A 143 -1.46 -1.04 5.85
CA PHE A 143 -1.66 -0.86 4.42
C PHE A 143 -0.51 -1.47 3.60
N ASN A 144 0.75 -1.16 3.94
CA ASN A 144 1.90 -1.64 3.19
C ASN A 144 1.99 -3.18 3.17
N VAL A 145 1.84 -3.83 4.33
CA VAL A 145 1.90 -5.30 4.42
C VAL A 145 0.76 -5.95 3.64
N TRP A 146 -0.47 -5.40 3.70
CA TRP A 146 -1.59 -5.95 2.95
C TRP A 146 -1.42 -5.81 1.42
N VAL A 147 -0.90 -4.67 0.94
CA VAL A 147 -0.60 -4.48 -0.50
C VAL A 147 0.44 -5.51 -0.97
N HIS A 148 1.49 -5.71 -0.19
CA HIS A 148 2.54 -6.67 -0.51
C HIS A 148 2.10 -8.14 -0.39
N GLU A 149 1.13 -8.44 0.47
CA GLU A 149 0.43 -9.73 0.44
C GLU A 149 -0.25 -9.94 -0.94
N GLN A 150 -0.89 -8.91 -1.51
CA GLN A 150 -1.50 -9.02 -2.85
C GLN A 150 -0.45 -9.15 -3.96
N ASP A 151 0.68 -8.45 -3.84
CA ASP A 151 1.82 -8.58 -4.78
C ASP A 151 2.33 -10.04 -4.82
N LEU A 152 2.43 -10.69 -3.66
CA LEU A 152 2.82 -12.10 -3.53
C LEU A 152 1.76 -13.04 -4.11
N ARG A 153 0.47 -12.81 -3.79
CA ARG A 153 -0.63 -13.61 -4.35
C ARG A 153 -0.65 -13.56 -5.87
N ALA A 154 -0.49 -12.38 -6.45
CA ALA A 154 -0.39 -12.19 -7.90
C ALA A 154 0.80 -12.96 -8.50
N ALA A 155 1.99 -12.85 -7.89
CA ALA A 155 3.19 -13.55 -8.37
C ALA A 155 3.09 -15.09 -8.27
N LEU A 156 2.32 -15.58 -7.30
CA LEU A 156 2.14 -17.01 -7.02
C LEU A 156 0.85 -17.60 -7.62
N GLY A 157 0.07 -16.80 -8.36
CA GLY A 157 -1.19 -17.25 -8.97
C GLY A 157 -2.26 -17.65 -7.94
N ARG A 158 -2.31 -16.97 -6.79
CA ARG A 158 -3.28 -17.22 -5.71
C ARG A 158 -4.37 -16.13 -5.71
N PRO A 159 -5.63 -16.46 -5.35
CA PRO A 159 -6.69 -15.46 -5.18
C PRO A 159 -6.34 -14.41 -4.12
N GLY A 160 -6.82 -13.17 -4.30
CA GLY A 160 -6.59 -12.02 -3.42
C GLY A 160 -7.47 -12.02 -2.16
N ASN A 161 -6.92 -11.58 -1.04
CA ASN A 161 -7.64 -11.36 0.24
C ASN A 161 -8.29 -9.97 0.24
N LEU A 162 -9.20 -9.76 -0.72
CA LEU A 162 -9.66 -8.42 -1.11
C LEU A 162 -10.70 -7.79 -0.18
N ASP A 163 -11.24 -8.52 0.79
CA ASP A 163 -12.17 -8.07 1.84
C ASP A 163 -11.63 -8.34 3.25
N SER A 164 -10.33 -8.60 3.39
CA SER A 164 -9.70 -8.79 4.70
C SER A 164 -9.65 -7.49 5.51
N PRO A 165 -9.35 -7.55 6.83
CA PRO A 165 -9.18 -6.34 7.63
C PRO A 165 -8.18 -5.34 7.01
N GLY A 166 -7.10 -5.84 6.39
CA GLY A 166 -6.14 -5.02 5.66
C GLY A 166 -6.72 -4.31 4.44
N ALA A 167 -7.66 -4.93 3.74
CA ALA A 167 -8.33 -4.32 2.58
C ALA A 167 -9.16 -3.10 2.97
N HIS A 168 -9.82 -3.12 4.13
CA HIS A 168 -10.57 -1.97 4.64
C HIS A 168 -9.64 -0.81 5.06
N ILE A 169 -8.50 -1.11 5.68
CA ILE A 169 -7.48 -0.09 5.97
C ILE A 169 -6.92 0.49 4.66
N ALA A 170 -6.65 -0.35 3.67
CA ALA A 170 -6.18 0.08 2.37
C ALA A 170 -7.18 0.99 1.65
N ARG A 171 -8.48 0.67 1.70
CA ARG A 171 -9.53 1.56 1.20
C ARG A 171 -9.43 2.94 1.82
N ASP A 172 -9.35 3.01 3.15
CA ASP A 172 -9.38 4.30 3.86
C ASP A 172 -8.11 5.12 3.59
N VAL A 173 -6.95 4.48 3.51
CA VAL A 173 -5.69 5.12 3.10
C VAL A 173 -5.80 5.67 1.68
N LEU A 174 -6.22 4.85 0.72
CA LEU A 174 -6.29 5.26 -0.69
C LEU A 174 -7.36 6.33 -0.94
N LEU A 175 -8.47 6.31 -0.19
CA LEU A 175 -9.47 7.37 -0.24
C LEU A 175 -8.92 8.71 0.28
N GLY A 176 -8.03 8.68 1.28
CA GLY A 176 -7.36 9.87 1.81
C GLY A 176 -6.45 10.57 0.81
N GLU A 177 -5.95 9.84 -0.19
CA GLU A 177 -5.07 10.39 -1.24
C GLU A 177 -5.83 11.05 -2.40
N LEU A 178 -7.10 10.68 -2.60
CA LEU A 178 -7.91 11.15 -3.72
C LEU A 178 -8.04 12.68 -3.82
N PRO A 179 -8.21 13.45 -2.73
CA PRO A 179 -8.24 14.91 -2.80
C PRO A 179 -7.01 15.51 -3.48
N ALA A 180 -5.80 15.05 -3.12
CA ALA A 180 -4.56 15.51 -3.73
C ALA A 180 -4.43 15.04 -5.18
N VAL A 181 -4.79 13.78 -5.47
CA VAL A 181 -4.78 13.25 -6.85
C VAL A 181 -5.68 14.06 -7.76
N VAL A 182 -6.92 14.33 -7.35
CA VAL A 182 -7.93 14.96 -8.20
C VAL A 182 -7.74 16.47 -8.26
N ALA A 183 -7.66 17.15 -7.11
CA ALA A 183 -7.64 18.61 -7.08
C ALA A 183 -6.27 19.19 -7.46
N GLU A 184 -5.18 18.60 -6.94
CA GLU A 184 -3.83 19.15 -7.10
C GLU A 184 -3.11 18.56 -8.31
N LYS A 185 -2.91 17.24 -8.33
CA LYS A 185 -2.11 16.58 -9.39
C LYS A 185 -2.79 16.57 -10.75
N SER A 186 -4.13 16.49 -10.77
CA SER A 186 -4.93 16.46 -11.99
C SER A 186 -5.54 17.80 -12.35
N ASN A 187 -5.37 18.82 -11.48
CA ASN A 187 -5.87 20.18 -11.69
C ASN A 187 -7.36 20.22 -12.08
N ALA A 188 -8.19 19.44 -11.36
CA ALA A 188 -9.62 19.39 -11.63
C ALA A 188 -10.27 20.79 -11.57
N PRO A 189 -11.28 21.08 -12.41
CA PRO A 189 -11.90 22.39 -12.46
C PRO A 189 -12.43 22.85 -11.09
N ARG A 190 -12.29 24.14 -10.77
CA ARG A 190 -12.88 24.73 -9.56
C ARG A 190 -14.40 24.61 -9.60
N SER A 191 -15.01 24.50 -8.42
CA SER A 191 -16.46 24.33 -8.28
C SER A 191 -17.01 23.11 -9.02
N SER A 192 -16.24 22.02 -9.07
CA SER A 192 -16.63 20.78 -9.73
C SER A 192 -16.61 19.59 -8.76
N ALA A 193 -16.98 18.42 -9.26
CA ALA A 193 -16.94 17.17 -8.52
C ALA A 193 -16.47 16.03 -9.42
N VAL A 194 -15.70 15.11 -8.85
CA VAL A 194 -15.28 13.86 -9.48
C VAL A 194 -15.78 12.69 -8.65
N VAL A 195 -16.38 11.68 -9.29
CA VAL A 195 -16.99 10.54 -8.61
C VAL A 195 -16.20 9.26 -8.91
N PHE A 196 -16.00 8.46 -7.87
CA PHE A 196 -15.47 7.10 -7.95
C PHE A 196 -16.53 6.13 -7.45
N ASP A 197 -16.99 5.26 -8.35
CA ASP A 197 -17.92 4.16 -8.08
C ASP A 197 -17.14 2.85 -8.17
N VAL A 198 -16.75 2.33 -7.00
CA VAL A 198 -15.94 1.13 -6.89
C VAL A 198 -16.79 -0.01 -6.37
N HIS A 199 -16.85 -1.09 -7.15
CA HIS A 199 -17.64 -2.28 -6.82
C HIS A 199 -16.77 -3.49 -6.47
N GLY A 200 -17.39 -4.55 -5.96
CA GLY A 200 -16.71 -5.80 -5.61
C GLY A 200 -16.64 -6.02 -4.09
N PRO A 201 -15.63 -6.75 -3.58
CA PRO A 201 -15.58 -7.17 -2.18
C PRO A 201 -15.53 -6.01 -1.18
N VAL A 202 -14.93 -4.88 -1.55
CA VAL A 202 -14.95 -3.63 -0.79
C VAL A 202 -15.53 -2.54 -1.68
N GLU A 203 -16.85 -2.34 -1.58
CA GLU A 203 -17.56 -1.35 -2.38
C GLU A 203 -17.60 0.03 -1.74
N PHE A 204 -17.54 1.07 -2.57
CA PHE A 204 -17.80 2.44 -2.16
C PHE A 204 -18.14 3.34 -3.35
N LEU A 205 -19.03 4.30 -3.09
CA LEU A 205 -19.24 5.47 -3.93
C LEU A 205 -18.70 6.69 -3.19
N ARG A 206 -17.74 7.41 -3.78
CA ARG A 206 -17.11 8.59 -3.17
C ARG A 206 -17.00 9.72 -4.16
N THR A 207 -17.20 10.94 -3.65
CA THR A 207 -17.09 12.17 -4.43
C THR A 207 -15.90 12.97 -3.91
N ILE A 208 -15.05 13.45 -4.81
CA ILE A 208 -14.11 14.52 -4.50
C ILE A 208 -14.72 15.82 -4.99
N ARG A 209 -15.05 16.72 -4.07
CA ARG A 209 -15.54 18.06 -4.39
C ARG A 209 -14.40 19.05 -4.41
N ILE A 210 -14.33 19.86 -5.46
CA ILE A 210 -13.33 20.91 -5.61
C ILE A 210 -14.01 22.24 -5.33
N ASP A 211 -13.56 22.96 -4.31
CA ASP A 211 -14.11 24.26 -3.96
C ASP A 211 -13.66 25.39 -4.92
N ILE A 212 -14.16 26.61 -4.67
CA ILE A 212 -13.77 27.80 -5.45
C ILE A 212 -12.28 28.17 -5.30
N GLN A 213 -11.61 27.70 -4.24
CA GLN A 213 -10.19 27.92 -3.98
C GLN A 213 -9.31 26.84 -4.65
N GLY A 214 -9.91 25.77 -5.18
CA GLY A 214 -9.23 24.65 -5.81
C GLY A 214 -8.88 23.53 -4.82
N ARG A 215 -9.43 23.54 -3.61
CA ARG A 215 -9.18 22.51 -2.60
C ARG A 215 -10.13 21.34 -2.80
N GLY A 216 -9.58 20.13 -2.77
CA GLY A 216 -10.34 18.89 -2.81
C GLY A 216 -10.82 18.46 -1.43
N THR A 217 -12.07 17.99 -1.32
CA THR A 217 -12.60 17.33 -0.12
C THR A 217 -13.28 16.03 -0.49
N LEU A 218 -13.00 14.97 0.28
CA LEU A 218 -13.68 13.68 0.16
C LEU A 218 -15.07 13.75 0.80
N GLU A 219 -16.09 13.41 0.04
CA GLU A 219 -17.49 13.34 0.48
C GLU A 219 -18.07 11.95 0.22
N THR A 220 -18.98 11.53 1.10
CA THR A 220 -19.75 10.28 0.96
C THR A 220 -21.00 10.45 0.10
N ALA A 221 -21.48 11.69 -0.07
CA ALA A 221 -22.67 11.97 -0.87
C ALA A 221 -22.33 11.95 -2.37
N PRO A 222 -23.19 11.35 -3.22
CA PRO A 222 -23.01 11.43 -4.66
C PRO A 222 -23.21 12.87 -5.17
N ALA A 223 -22.37 13.31 -6.10
CA ALA A 223 -22.58 14.58 -6.80
C ALA A 223 -23.57 14.41 -7.97
N LEU A 224 -24.45 15.39 -8.13
CA LEU A 224 -25.27 15.54 -9.34
C LEU A 224 -24.45 16.27 -10.41
N GLY A 225 -24.33 15.67 -11.59
CA GLY A 225 -23.56 16.25 -12.71
C GLY A 225 -22.06 16.38 -12.43
N PRO A 226 -21.35 15.30 -12.07
CA PRO A 226 -19.91 15.35 -11.88
C PRO A 226 -19.19 15.70 -13.20
N ALA A 227 -18.04 16.37 -13.09
CA ALA A 227 -17.18 16.66 -14.24
C ALA A 227 -16.52 15.40 -14.79
N ALA A 228 -16.29 14.41 -13.93
CA ALA A 228 -15.83 13.08 -14.31
C ALA A 228 -16.36 12.00 -13.35
N THR A 229 -16.61 10.80 -13.87
CA THR A 229 -16.99 9.61 -13.10
C THR A 229 -16.10 8.44 -13.51
N PHE A 230 -15.59 7.69 -12.53
CA PHE A 230 -14.85 6.44 -12.72
C PHE A 230 -15.64 5.28 -12.13
N ILE A 231 -15.82 4.22 -12.91
CA ILE A 231 -16.43 2.96 -12.49
C ILE A 231 -15.43 1.83 -12.75
N LEU A 232 -15.09 1.07 -11.71
CA LEU A 232 -14.10 -0.01 -11.74
C LEU A 232 -14.26 -0.94 -10.53
N ASP A 233 -13.71 -2.15 -10.61
CA ASP A 233 -13.68 -3.06 -9.46
C ASP A 233 -12.56 -2.71 -8.46
N TRP A 234 -12.74 -3.15 -7.21
CA TRP A 234 -11.79 -2.93 -6.12
C TRP A 234 -10.36 -3.41 -6.39
N GLU A 235 -10.18 -4.56 -7.06
CA GLU A 235 -8.85 -5.05 -7.38
C GLU A 235 -8.16 -4.12 -8.39
N THR A 236 -8.87 -3.72 -9.44
CA THR A 236 -8.38 -2.76 -10.43
C THR A 236 -8.03 -1.41 -9.79
N TYR A 237 -8.89 -0.92 -8.89
CA TYR A 237 -8.65 0.32 -8.14
C TYR A 237 -7.33 0.25 -7.36
N VAL A 238 -7.13 -0.80 -6.55
CA VAL A 238 -5.92 -0.98 -5.74
C VAL A 238 -4.69 -1.11 -6.62
N ARG A 239 -4.76 -1.91 -7.69
CA ARG A 239 -3.62 -2.14 -8.59
C ARG A 239 -3.18 -0.85 -9.30
N LEU A 240 -4.12 0.00 -9.71
CA LEU A 240 -3.79 1.30 -10.30
C LEU A 240 -3.23 2.27 -9.25
N ALA A 241 -3.91 2.40 -8.11
CA ALA A 241 -3.52 3.31 -7.04
C ALA A 241 -2.15 2.96 -6.44
N CYS A 242 -1.80 1.67 -6.42
CA CYS A 242 -0.51 1.19 -5.99
C CYS A 242 0.51 1.04 -7.14
N GLY A 243 0.19 1.40 -8.39
CA GLY A 243 1.15 1.34 -9.50
C GLY A 243 1.57 -0.08 -9.93
N ARG A 244 0.74 -1.08 -9.63
CA ARG A 244 0.93 -2.50 -10.02
C ARG A 244 0.34 -2.83 -11.41
N THR A 245 -0.33 -1.87 -12.03
CA THR A 245 -0.79 -1.92 -13.41
C THR A 245 -0.87 -0.51 -13.99
N THR A 246 -0.89 -0.38 -15.31
CA THR A 246 -1.11 0.90 -15.99
C THR A 246 -2.59 1.06 -16.38
N PRO A 247 -3.09 2.30 -16.54
CA PRO A 247 -4.43 2.54 -17.07
C PRO A 247 -4.69 1.85 -18.41
N ASP A 248 -3.72 1.89 -19.33
CA ASP A 248 -3.84 1.26 -20.65
C ASP A 248 -4.00 -0.27 -20.58
N ALA A 249 -3.35 -0.91 -19.60
CA ALA A 249 -3.42 -2.36 -19.43
C ALA A 249 -4.77 -2.85 -18.87
N VAL A 250 -5.59 -1.94 -18.33
CA VAL A 250 -6.90 -2.26 -17.75
C VAL A 250 -8.01 -1.37 -18.33
N ALA A 251 -7.81 -0.85 -19.54
CA ALA A 251 -8.75 0.08 -20.16
C ALA A 251 -10.16 -0.52 -20.36
N ASP A 252 -10.26 -1.84 -20.51
CA ASP A 252 -11.52 -2.59 -20.58
C ASP A 252 -12.21 -2.79 -19.22
N ARG A 253 -11.48 -2.57 -18.11
CA ARG A 253 -11.96 -2.70 -16.72
C ARG A 253 -12.25 -1.37 -16.04
N VAL A 254 -11.89 -0.25 -16.67
CA VAL A 254 -12.13 1.10 -16.15
C VAL A 254 -13.05 1.85 -17.09
N LYS A 255 -14.26 2.13 -16.63
CA LYS A 255 -15.19 3.00 -17.35
C LYS A 255 -15.03 4.43 -16.81
N ALA A 256 -14.57 5.34 -17.66
CA ALA A 256 -14.46 6.76 -17.35
C ALA A 256 -15.46 7.57 -18.20
N GLU A 257 -16.26 8.41 -17.55
CA GLU A 257 -17.25 9.30 -18.17
C GLU A 257 -16.97 10.75 -17.79
N GLY A 258 -17.38 11.71 -18.64
CA GLY A 258 -17.18 13.14 -18.42
C GLY A 258 -16.08 13.73 -19.32
N ASP A 259 -15.36 14.72 -18.82
CA ASP A 259 -14.28 15.40 -19.56
C ASP A 259 -13.10 14.44 -19.85
N PRO A 260 -12.77 14.17 -21.14
CA PRO A 260 -11.67 13.27 -21.51
C PRO A 260 -10.29 13.72 -21.01
N GLU A 261 -10.03 15.03 -20.95
CA GLU A 261 -8.72 15.54 -20.49
C GLU A 261 -8.59 15.36 -18.99
N LEU A 262 -9.66 15.63 -18.23
CA LEU A 262 -9.72 15.41 -16.80
C LEU A 262 -9.58 13.93 -16.44
N THR A 263 -10.32 13.06 -17.13
CA THR A 263 -10.30 11.62 -16.85
C THR A 263 -8.91 11.03 -17.09
N ALA A 264 -8.27 11.39 -18.20
CA ALA A 264 -6.89 11.00 -18.49
C ALA A 264 -5.88 11.58 -17.47
N ALA A 265 -6.09 12.82 -17.01
CA ALA A 265 -5.23 13.44 -16.00
C ALA A 265 -5.31 12.72 -14.65
N VAL A 266 -6.51 12.37 -14.20
CA VAL A 266 -6.71 11.60 -12.97
C VAL A 266 -6.05 10.24 -13.07
N LEU A 267 -6.32 9.46 -14.13
CA LEU A 267 -5.74 8.13 -14.29
C LEU A 267 -4.21 8.14 -14.35
N ARG A 268 -3.61 9.15 -15.00
CA ARG A 268 -2.15 9.32 -15.06
C ARG A 268 -1.53 9.61 -13.70
N ASN A 269 -2.23 10.32 -12.83
CA ASN A 269 -1.77 10.72 -11.50
C ASN A 269 -2.30 9.81 -10.38
N PHE A 270 -2.98 8.72 -10.73
CA PHE A 270 -3.72 7.91 -9.76
C PHE A 270 -2.83 7.04 -8.87
N THR A 271 -1.60 6.74 -9.30
CA THR A 271 -0.62 6.04 -8.48
C THR A 271 -0.13 6.94 -7.33
N VAL A 272 -0.33 6.47 -6.09
CA VAL A 272 -0.05 7.23 -4.85
C VAL A 272 1.04 6.59 -4.00
N THR A 273 1.41 5.33 -4.30
CA THR A 273 2.55 4.67 -3.65
C THR A 273 3.86 4.98 -4.40
N PRO A 274 4.99 5.14 -3.68
CA PRO A 274 6.32 5.41 -4.24
C PRO A 274 6.95 4.24 -5.01
#